data_AF-A0A6M1YMY5-F1
#
_entry.id   AF-A0A6M1YMY5-F1
#
_cell.length_a   1.000
_cell.length_b   1.000
_cell.length_c   1.000
_cell.angle_alpha   90.00
_cell.angle_beta   90.00
_cell.angle_gamma   90.00
#
_symmetry.space_group_name_H-M   'P 1'
#
loop_
_entity.id
_entity.type
_entity.pdbx_description
1 polymer ?
#
loop_
_entity_poly.entity_id
_entity_poly.type
_entity_poly.pdbx_seq_one_letter_code
_entity_poly.pdbx_strand_id
1 'polypeptide(L)' 'MKKVDFLIIGAGIIGLASAYQILKKQNNVSLIILEKENEISQHQTGRNSGVIHSGLY' A
#
# COMPACT_ATOMS: atom_id res chain seq x y z
N MET A 1 -22.49 2.97 -11.12
CA MET A 1 -21.11 2.61 -10.70
C MET A 1 -20.92 3.03 -9.25
N LYS A 2 -20.25 2.22 -8.44
CA LYS A 2 -19.93 2.57 -7.05
C LYS A 2 -18.77 3.59 -7.05
N LYS A 3 -18.97 4.76 -6.45
CA LYS A 3 -17.88 5.73 -6.25
C LYS A 3 -17.03 5.30 -5.06
N VAL A 4 -15.74 5.58 -5.14
CA VAL A 4 -14.81 5.46 -4.02
C VAL A 4 -14.01 6.76 -3.90
N ASP A 5 -13.63 7.10 -2.67
CA ASP A 5 -12.89 8.34 -2.38
C ASP A 5 -11.42 8.20 -2.76
N PHE A 6 -10.85 7.00 -2.59
CA PHE A 6 -9.46 6.69 -2.92
C PHE A 6 -9.31 5.39 -3.71
N LEU A 7 -8.43 5.42 -4.72
CA LEU A 7 -7.93 4.26 -5.44
C LEU A 7 -6.41 4.24 -5.34
N ILE A 8 -5.86 3.13 -4.85
CA ILE A 8 -4.42 2.87 -4.79
C ILE A 8 -4.11 1.71 -5.74
N ILE A 9 -3.10 1.90 -6.60
CA ILE A 9 -2.61 0.85 -7.50
C ILE A 9 -1.27 0.36 -6.96
N GLY A 10 -1.21 -0.92 -6.59
CA GLY A 10 -0.08 -1.61 -5.99
C GLY A 10 -0.26 -1.87 -4.49
N ALA A 11 -0.25 -3.14 -4.09
CA ALA A 11 -0.29 -3.61 -2.71
C ALA A 11 1.11 -4.02 -2.19
N GLY A 12 2.12 -3.23 -2.56
CA GLY A 12 3.42 -3.23 -1.88
C GLY A 12 3.40 -2.38 -0.61
N ILE A 13 4.51 -2.34 0.12
CA ILE A 13 4.63 -1.64 1.42
C ILE A 13 4.23 -0.16 1.33
N ILE A 14 4.59 0.52 0.24
CA ILE A 14 4.26 1.94 0.04
C ILE A 14 2.75 2.11 -0.11
N GLY A 15 2.11 1.33 -1.00
CA GLY A 15 0.66 1.43 -1.23
C GLY A 15 -0.16 1.10 0.02
N LEU A 16 0.23 0.04 0.75
CA LEU A 16 -0.41 -0.34 2.01
C LEU A 16 -0.18 0.69 3.12
N ALA A 17 1.03 1.25 3.24
CA ALA A 17 1.32 2.31 4.21
C ALA A 17 0.53 3.60 3.90
N SER A 18 0.40 3.97 2.62
CA SER A 18 -0.44 5.08 2.19
C SER A 18 -1.91 4.84 2.55
N ALA A 19 -2.45 3.65 2.26
CA ALA A 19 -3.82 3.27 2.60
C ALA A 19 -4.07 3.37 4.12
N TYR A 20 -3.16 2.79 4.90
CA TYR A 20 -3.20 2.83 6.36
C TYR A 20 -3.23 4.27 6.89
N GLN A 21 -2.37 5.14 6.38
CA GLN A 21 -2.31 6.54 6.83
C GLN A 21 -3.54 7.35 6.41
N ILE A 22 -4.13 7.06 5.25
CA ILE A 22 -5.40 7.68 4.83
C ILE A 22 -6.52 7.27 5.79
N LEU A 23 -6.71 5.96 6.00
CA LEU A 23 -7.76 5.42 6.87
C LEU A 23 -7.60 5.87 8.33
N LYS A 24 -6.35 6.09 8.78
CA LYS A 24 -6.07 6.61 10.12
C LYS A 24 -6.42 8.10 10.28
N LYS A 25 -6.29 8.90 9.22
CA LYS A 25 -6.49 10.36 9.26
C LYS A 25 -7.91 10.79 8.88
N GLN A 26 -8.59 10.01 8.06
CA GLN A 26 -9.91 10.35 7.52
C GLN A 26 -10.93 9.30 7.93
N ASN A 27 -11.92 9.72 8.69
CA ASN A 27 -13.05 8.86 9.04
C ASN A 27 -14.04 8.79 7.87
N ASN A 28 -14.71 7.64 7.71
CA ASN A 28 -15.79 7.41 6.74
C ASN A 28 -15.42 7.57 5.26
N VAL A 29 -14.15 7.37 4.90
CA VAL A 29 -13.73 7.32 3.49
C VAL A 29 -13.72 5.89 2.96
N SER A 30 -14.11 5.74 1.71
CA SER A 30 -14.06 4.50 0.96
C SER A 30 -12.76 4.42 0.15
N LEU A 31 -12.05 3.30 0.28
CA LEU A 31 -10.76 3.10 -0.36
C LEU A 31 -10.70 1.72 -1.02
N ILE A 32 -10.17 1.67 -2.24
CA ILE A 32 -9.87 0.43 -2.97
C ILE A 32 -8.37 0.36 -3.24
N ILE A 33 -7.80 -0.84 -3.09
CA ILE A 33 -6.45 -1.16 -3.54
C ILE A 33 -6.56 -2.19 -4.65
N LEU A 34 -5.87 -1.97 -5.76
CA LEU A 34 -5.71 -2.94 -6.85
C LEU A 34 -4.28 -3.45 -6.86
N GLU A 35 -4.11 -4.76 -6.85
CA GLU A 35 -2.81 -5.43 -7.03
C GLU A 35 -2.92 -6.32 -8.27
N LYS A 36 -1.87 -6.35 -9.08
CA LYS A 36 -1.84 -7.18 -10.29
C LYS A 36 -1.63 -8.66 -9.95
N GLU A 37 -0.97 -8.95 -8.84
CA GLU A 37 -0.71 -10.31 -8.36
C GLU A 37 -1.88 -10.85 -7.51
N ASN A 38 -1.96 -12.18 -7.39
CA ASN A 38 -2.99 -12.84 -6.57
C ASN A 38 -2.80 -12.61 -5.06
N GLU A 39 -1.60 -12.22 -4.64
CA GLU A 39 -1.23 -11.96 -3.26
C GLU A 39 -0.46 -10.64 -3.15
N ILE A 40 -0.51 -10.02 -1.96
CA ILE A 40 0.20 -8.78 -1.68
C ILE A 40 1.71 -9.00 -1.61
N SER A 41 2.49 -7.94 -1.82
CA SER A 41 3.94 -7.95 -1.61
C SER A 41 4.77 -8.95 -2.44
N GLN A 42 4.24 -9.55 -3.50
CA GLN A 42 4.94 -10.58 -4.30
C GLN A 42 6.21 -10.10 -5.05
N HIS A 43 6.45 -8.78 -5.12
CA HIS A 43 7.59 -8.16 -5.80
C HIS A 43 8.58 -7.53 -4.80
N GLN A 44 8.97 -6.26 -4.98
CA GLN A 44 10.03 -5.60 -4.20
C GLN A 44 9.83 -5.68 -2.68
N THR A 45 8.59 -5.59 -2.19
CA THR A 45 8.29 -5.66 -0.75
C THR A 45 8.50 -7.04 -0.14
N GLY A 46 8.19 -8.12 -0.83
CA GLY A 46 8.40 -9.49 -0.34
C GLY A 46 9.78 -10.05 -0.69
N ARG A 47 10.49 -9.45 -1.64
CA ARG A 47 11.81 -9.87 -2.14
C ARG A 47 12.93 -8.92 -1.71
N ASN A 48 12.89 -8.41 -0.48
CA ASN A 48 13.97 -7.66 0.13
C ASN A 48 14.44 -8.34 1.43
N SER A 49 15.54 -7.86 2.01
CA SER A 49 16.15 -8.44 3.21
C SER A 49 15.39 -8.16 4.51
N GLY A 50 14.35 -7.31 4.48
CA GLY A 50 13.67 -6.83 5.69
C GLY A 50 14.54 -5.93 6.57
N VAL A 51 15.74 -5.54 6.12
CA VAL A 51 16.66 -4.70 6.89
C VAL A 51 16.26 -3.23 6.76
N ILE A 52 16.10 -2.57 7.90
CA ILE A 52 15.92 -1.12 7.96
C ILE A 52 17.26 -0.52 8.37
N HIS A 53 17.85 0.26 7.47
CA HIS A 53 19.06 1.04 7.74
C HIS A 53 18.91 2.44 7.11
N SER A 54 19.73 3.40 7.56
CA SER A 54 19.69 4.78 7.08
C SER A 54 20.18 4.99 5.63
N GLY A 55 20.50 3.91 4.90
CA GLY A 55 21.32 3.97 3.69
C GLY A 55 22.83 3.97 4.01
N LEU A 56 23.65 3.71 3.00
CA LEU A 56 24.97 4.35 2.94
C LEU A 56 24.70 5.83 2.64
N TYR A 57 25.32 6.73 3.40
CA TYR A 57 25.32 8.15 3.05
C TYR A 57 26.21 8.40 1.84
#